data_AF-A0A315X4Y2-F1
#
_entry.id   AF-A0A315X4Y2-F1
#
_cell.length_a   1.000
_cell.length_b   1.000
_cell.length_c   1.000
_cell.angle_alpha   90.00
_cell.angle_beta   90.00
_cell.angle_gamma   90.00
#
_symmetry.space_group_name_H-M   'P 1'
#
loop_
_entity.id
_entity.type
_entity.pdbx_description
1 polymer ?
#
loop_
_entity_poly.entity_id
_entity_poly.type
_entity_poly.pdbx_seq_one_letter_code
_entity_poly.pdbx_strand_id
1 'polypeptide(L)'
;MISFERECRTPHSESYTVLEDGGIVGRIDLHYQGSNVYATLCTTADANEERIQQLIDAADEQLVMTADPYREDFVVSVWRGSPAGVYSDDTDEDDDDEDTFRLN
;
A
#
# COMPACT_ATOMS: atom_id res chain seq x y z
N MET A 1 -14.37 -10.71 1.55
CA MET A 1 -13.96 -10.15 2.88
C MET A 1 -12.72 -9.32 2.67
N ILE A 2 -12.67 -8.09 3.19
CA ILE A 2 -11.52 -7.20 3.03
C ILE A 2 -10.41 -7.61 4.00
N SER A 3 -9.20 -7.77 3.48
CA SER A 3 -8.00 -8.09 4.24
C SER A 3 -6.81 -7.26 3.75
N PHE A 4 -5.83 -7.05 4.64
CA PHE A 4 -4.66 -6.22 4.37
C PHE A 4 -3.37 -7.04 4.46
N GLU A 5 -2.59 -7.05 3.38
CA GLU A 5 -1.27 -7.66 3.36
C GLU A 5 -0.20 -6.57 3.55
N ARG A 6 0.59 -6.67 4.62
CA ARG A 6 1.59 -5.66 4.95
C ARG A 6 2.83 -5.81 4.08
N GLU A 7 3.18 -4.78 3.33
CA GLU A 7 4.38 -4.77 2.50
C GLU A 7 5.58 -4.15 3.21
N CYS A 8 5.36 -3.06 3.95
CA CYS A 8 6.43 -2.39 4.68
C CYS A 8 5.92 -1.81 6.00
N ARG A 9 6.84 -1.66 6.95
CA ARG A 9 6.60 -1.05 8.26
C ARG A 9 7.82 -0.31 8.73
N THR A 10 7.61 0.92 9.14
CA THR A 10 8.57 1.79 9.82
C THR A 10 7.98 2.23 11.16
N PRO A 11 8.73 2.95 12.02
CA PRO A 11 8.18 3.49 13.27
C PRO A 11 7.01 4.47 13.08
N HIS A 12 6.90 5.10 11.91
CA HIS A 12 5.93 6.18 11.66
C HIS A 12 5.06 5.94 10.42
N SER A 13 5.23 4.85 9.69
CA SER A 13 4.49 4.60 8.46
C SER A 13 4.42 3.13 8.10
N GLU A 14 3.34 2.74 7.44
CA GLU A 14 3.07 1.37 7.01
C GLU A 14 2.41 1.36 5.63
N SER A 15 2.71 0.35 4.82
CA SER A 15 2.04 0.09 3.53
C SER A 15 1.32 -1.24 3.58
N TYR A 16 0.11 -1.26 3.04
CA TYR A 16 -0.67 -2.47 2.86
C TYR A 16 -1.25 -2.57 1.45
N THR A 17 -1.15 -3.76 0.88
CA THR A 17 -1.97 -4.18 -0.26
C THR A 17 -3.35 -4.60 0.25
N VAL A 18 -4.39 -4.06 -0.37
CA VAL A 18 -5.78 -4.34 -0.01
C VAL A 18 -6.31 -5.45 -0.89
N LEU A 19 -6.78 -6.53 -0.24
CA LEU A 19 -7.27 -7.73 -0.90
C LEU A 19 -8.75 -7.94 -0.60
N GLU A 20 -9.51 -8.36 -1.60
CA GLU A 20 -10.88 -8.87 -1.42
C GLU A 20 -11.13 -10.04 -2.38
N ASP A 21 -11.70 -11.12 -1.84
CA ASP A 21 -12.05 -12.34 -2.58
C ASP A 21 -10.88 -12.91 -3.40
N GLY A 22 -9.65 -12.73 -2.90
CA GLY A 22 -8.40 -13.18 -3.50
C GLY A 22 -7.82 -12.25 -4.56
N GLY A 23 -8.47 -11.13 -4.87
CA GLY A 23 -8.00 -10.11 -5.80
C GLY A 23 -7.47 -8.85 -5.11
N ILE A 24 -6.51 -8.17 -5.76
CA ILE A 24 -6.04 -6.85 -5.31
C ILE A 24 -7.08 -5.81 -5.70
N VAL A 25 -7.57 -5.08 -4.70
CA VAL A 25 -8.57 -4.01 -4.86
C VAL A 25 -8.03 -2.62 -4.52
N GLY A 26 -6.77 -2.55 -4.09
CA GLY A 26 -6.11 -1.29 -3.84
C GLY A 26 -4.83 -1.42 -3.02
N ARG A 27 -4.35 -0.25 -2.60
CA ARG A 27 -3.22 -0.06 -1.69
C ARG A 27 -3.59 1.04 -0.71
N ILE A 28 -3.18 0.88 0.55
CA ILE A 28 -3.27 1.93 1.54
C ILE A 28 -1.91 2.16 2.20
N ASP A 29 -1.49 3.41 2.21
CA ASP A 29 -0.29 3.87 2.91
C ASP A 29 -0.72 4.69 4.13
N LEU A 30 -0.24 4.31 5.32
CA LEU A 30 -0.53 4.95 6.59
C LEU A 30 0.68 5.72 7.09
N HIS A 31 0.44 6.90 7.65
CA HIS A 31 1.44 7.75 8.28
C HIS A 31 0.94 8.20 9.66
N TYR A 32 1.67 7.79 10.69
CA TYR A 32 1.38 8.08 12.09
C TYR A 32 2.12 9.36 12.53
N GLN A 33 1.37 10.38 12.96
CA GLN A 33 1.92 11.66 13.42
C GLN A 33 1.27 12.10 14.74
N GLY A 34 1.89 11.73 15.86
CA GLY A 34 1.32 11.99 17.19
C GLY A 34 0.00 11.25 17.33
N SER A 35 -1.07 11.96 17.70
CA SER A 35 -2.43 11.41 17.83
C SER A 35 -3.19 11.32 16.50
N ASN A 36 -2.63 11.80 15.39
CA ASN A 36 -3.31 11.82 14.09
C ASN A 36 -2.75 10.76 13.15
N VAL A 37 -3.63 10.17 12.35
CA VAL A 37 -3.26 9.20 11.31
C VAL A 37 -3.70 9.72 9.95
N TYR A 38 -2.75 9.80 9.02
CA TYR A 38 -3.02 10.15 7.63
C TYR A 38 -2.91 8.90 6.77
N ALA A 39 -3.87 8.70 5.87
CA ALA A 39 -3.86 7.61 4.91
C ALA A 39 -3.97 8.11 3.48
N THR A 40 -3.28 7.42 2.58
CA THR A 40 -3.53 7.49 1.14
C THR A 40 -4.10 6.15 0.68
N LEU A 41 -5.35 6.16 0.19
CA LEU A 41 -6.02 4.98 -0.35
C LEU A 41 -6.06 5.09 -1.88
N CYS A 42 -5.39 4.17 -2.57
CA CYS A 42 -5.50 3.97 -4.01
C CYS A 42 -6.38 2.74 -4.26
N THR A 43 -7.52 2.91 -4.93
CA THR A 43 -8.45 1.80 -5.22
C THR A 43 -8.83 1.74 -6.71
N THR A 44 -9.68 0.79 -7.08
CA THR A 44 -10.08 0.55 -8.46
C THR A 44 -10.83 1.75 -9.06
N ALA A 45 -10.71 1.92 -10.38
CA ALA A 45 -11.31 3.04 -11.10
C ALA A 45 -12.85 3.09 -10.99
N ASP A 46 -13.48 1.93 -10.81
CA ASP A 46 -14.93 1.75 -10.68
C ASP A 46 -15.46 1.85 -9.24
N ALA A 47 -14.58 2.06 -8.24
CA ALA A 47 -15.00 2.22 -6.85
C ALA A 47 -15.94 3.42 -6.68
N ASN A 48 -17.14 3.14 -6.16
CA ASN A 48 -18.13 4.15 -5.80
C ASN A 48 -17.92 4.63 -4.34
N GLU A 49 -18.69 5.62 -3.90
CA GLU A 49 -18.55 6.22 -2.56
C GLU A 49 -18.80 5.20 -1.44
N GLU A 50 -19.81 4.34 -1.59
CA GLU A 50 -20.11 3.28 -0.62
C GLU A 50 -18.93 2.32 -0.47
N ARG A 51 -18.33 1.92 -1.60
CA ARG A 51 -17.17 1.04 -1.60
C ARG A 51 -15.95 1.71 -0.96
N ILE A 52 -15.71 2.98 -1.27
CA ILE A 52 -14.62 3.75 -0.65
C ILE A 52 -14.81 3.77 0.87
N GLN A 53 -16.03 4.03 1.35
CA GLN A 53 -16.31 4.05 2.78
C GLN A 53 -16.07 2.68 3.43
N GLN A 54 -16.51 1.58 2.79
CA GLN A 54 -16.25 0.23 3.28
C GLN A 54 -14.75 -0.08 3.42
N LEU A 55 -13.93 0.36 2.46
CA LEU A 55 -12.48 0.18 2.50
C LEU A 55 -11.84 1.00 3.63
N ILE A 56 -12.31 2.24 3.84
CA ILE A 56 -11.86 3.11 4.92
C ILE A 56 -12.23 2.50 6.28
N ASP A 57 -13.47 2.08 6.47
CA ASP A 57 -13.95 1.49 7.73
C ASP A 57 -13.18 0.20 8.06
N ALA A 58 -12.93 -0.64 7.06
CA ALA A 58 -12.12 -1.85 7.23
C ALA A 58 -10.67 -1.55 7.61
N ALA A 59 -10.04 -0.55 6.97
CA ALA A 59 -8.69 -0.13 7.31
C ALA A 59 -8.64 0.45 8.73
N ASP A 60 -9.69 1.19 9.09
CA ASP A 60 -9.80 1.81 10.40
C ASP A 60 -9.84 0.79 11.52
N GLU A 61 -10.76 -0.16 11.41
CA GLU A 61 -10.97 -1.23 12.40
C GLU A 61 -9.77 -2.17 12.49
N GLN A 62 -9.23 -2.60 11.34
CA GLN A 62 -8.21 -3.65 11.31
C GLN A 62 -6.80 -3.12 11.55
N LEU A 63 -6.48 -1.93 11.02
CA LEU A 63 -5.11 -1.40 11.04
C LEU A 63 -4.96 -0.30 12.09
N VAL A 64 -5.79 0.74 12.00
CA VAL A 64 -5.56 1.98 12.75
C VAL A 64 -5.93 1.81 14.23
N MET A 65 -7.12 1.27 14.54
CA MET A 65 -7.55 1.04 15.93
C MET A 65 -6.67 0.00 16.65
N THR A 66 -6.11 -0.96 15.90
CA THR A 66 -5.15 -1.94 16.42
C THR A 66 -3.80 -1.32 16.74
N ALA A 67 -3.36 -0.33 15.95
CA ALA A 67 -2.08 0.33 16.12
C ALA A 67 -2.10 1.41 17.21
N ASP A 68 -3.15 2.25 17.24
CA ASP A 68 -3.33 3.29 18.25
C ASP A 68 -4.83 3.53 18.56
N PRO A 69 -5.35 3.01 19.69
CA PRO A 69 -6.75 3.20 20.07
C PRO A 69 -7.07 4.59 20.62
N TYR A 70 -6.08 5.45 20.88
CA TYR A 70 -6.26 6.79 21.44
C TYR A 70 -6.15 7.92 20.41
N ARG A 71 -6.12 7.59 19.12
CA ARG A 71 -6.04 8.58 18.06
C ARG A 71 -7.18 9.60 18.14
N GLU A 72 -6.89 10.82 17.71
CA GLU A 72 -7.85 11.92 17.68
C GLU A 72 -8.50 12.07 16.30
N ASP A 73 -7.76 11.82 15.21
CA ASP A 73 -8.25 11.98 13.84
C ASP A 73 -7.70 10.93 12.87
N PHE A 74 -8.49 10.55 11.87
CA PHE A 74 -8.12 9.64 10.78
C PHE A 74 -8.52 10.26 9.44
N VAL A 75 -7.52 10.83 8.74
CA VAL A 75 -7.72 11.57 7.49
C VAL A 75 -7.28 10.73 6.31
N VAL A 76 -8.20 10.46 5.37
CA VAL A 76 -7.93 9.62 4.19
C VAL A 76 -8.01 10.44 2.90
N SER A 77 -6.93 10.43 2.12
CA SER A 77 -6.92 10.92 0.73
C SER A 77 -7.15 9.74 -0.22
N VAL A 78 -8.16 9.83 -1.09
CA VAL A 78 -8.58 8.71 -1.95
C VAL A 78 -8.30 9.00 -3.42
N TRP A 79 -7.62 8.05 -4.07
CA TRP A 79 -7.35 8.02 -5.50
C TRP A 79 -8.01 6.79 -6.13
N ARG A 80 -8.57 6.97 -7.32
CA ARG A 80 -9.20 5.89 -8.11
C ARG A 80 -8.42 5.70 -9.40
N GLY A 81 -8.08 4.46 -9.72
CA GLY A 81 -7.30 4.14 -10.91
C GLY A 81 -7.13 2.64 -11.14
N SER A 82 -6.22 2.31 -12.06
CA SER A 82 -5.81 0.93 -12.33
C SER A 82 -4.34 0.76 -11.96
N PRO A 83 -3.94 -0.37 -11.35
CA PRO A 83 -2.53 -0.68 -11.13
C PRO A 83 -1.78 -0.65 -12.46
N ALA A 84 -0.70 0.14 -12.55
CA ALA A 84 0.10 0.27 -13.76
C ALA A 84 1.25 -0.76 -13.80
N GLY A 85 1.92 -0.97 -12.67
CA GLY A 85 3.08 -1.85 -12.54
C GLY A 85 3.89 -1.50 -11.29
N VAL A 86 4.90 -2.32 -10.99
CA VAL A 86 5.91 -2.05 -9.97
C VAL A 86 7.23 -1.83 -10.69
N TYR A 87 7.94 -0.77 -10.33
CA TYR A 87 9.23 -0.40 -10.93
C TYR A 87 10.24 -0.23 -9.78
N SER A 88 11.42 -0.82 -9.93
CA SER A 88 12.53 -0.73 -8.99
C SER A 88 13.78 -0.29 -9.73
N ASP A 89 14.68 0.41 -9.04
CA ASP A 89 15.96 0.84 -9.63
C ASP A 89 16.93 -0.36 -9.85
N ASP A 90 16.71 -1.48 -9.13
CA ASP A 90 17.49 -2.73 -9.18
C ASP A 90 17.17 -3.67 -10.36
N THR A 91 16.49 -3.19 -11.41
CA THR A 91 16.30 -3.99 -12.63
C THR A 91 17.38 -3.64 -13.65
N ASP A 92 18.26 -4.63 -13.90
CA ASP A 92 19.22 -4.76 -15.03
C ASP A 92 20.72 -4.41 -14.77
N GLU A 93 21.40 -5.10 -13.82
CA GLU A 93 22.88 -5.17 -13.78
C GLU A 93 23.47 -6.61 -13.81
N ASP A 94 22.69 -7.64 -14.14
CA ASP A 94 23.17 -9.04 -14.21
C ASP A 94 22.78 -9.75 -15.53
N ASP A 95 23.20 -9.21 -16.69
CA ASP A 95 23.21 -9.96 -17.95
C ASP A 95 24.22 -9.41 -18.98
N ASP A 96 25.51 -9.37 -18.61
CA ASP A 96 26.63 -9.30 -19.58
C ASP A 96 27.82 -10.15 -19.10
N ASP A 97 27.60 -11.47 -19.03
CA ASP A 97 28.64 -12.49 -19.12
C ASP A 97 28.89 -12.80 -20.62
N GLU A 98 29.58 -11.92 -21.37
CA GLU A 98 30.26 -12.36 -22.61
C GLU A 98 31.49 -11.50 -22.98
N ASP A 99 32.62 -12.17 -23.19
CA ASP A 99 33.86 -11.72 -23.84
C ASP A 99 34.69 -10.60 -23.16
N THR A 100 35.75 -11.00 -22.42
CA THR A 100 37.16 -10.83 -22.87
C THR A 100 38.12 -11.40 -21.81
N PHE A 101 38.46 -12.69 -21.90
CA PHE A 101 39.82 -13.13 -21.57
C PHE A 101 40.28 -14.18 -22.59
N ARG A 102 40.49 -13.73 -23.83
CA ARG A 102 41.45 -14.38 -24.73
C ARG A 102 42.84 -13.75 -24.56
N LEU A 103 43.68 -14.56 -23.93
CA LEU A 103 45.14 -14.70 -23.98
C LEU A 103 46.04 -13.46 -24.10
N ASN A 104 47.01 -13.42 -23.18
CA ASN A 104 48.40 -13.66 -23.58
C ASN A 104 49.11 -14.59 -22.59
#